data_AF-A0A1I4WGR9-F1
#
_entry.id   AF-A0A1I4WGR9-F1
#
_cell.length_a   1.000
_cell.length_b   1.000
_cell.length_c   1.000
_cell.angle_alpha   90.00
_cell.angle_beta   90.00
_cell.angle_gamma   90.00
#
_symmetry.space_group_name_H-M   'P 1'
#
loop_
_entity.id
_entity.type
_entity.pdbx_description
1 polymer ?
#
loop_
_entity_poly.entity_id
_entity_poly.type
_entity_poly.pdbx_seq_one_letter_code
_entity_poly.pdbx_strand_id
1 'polypeptide(L)'
;MKKNILKTLIGLLFFSGLSAQVGIGTSNPSASAVLELSSTNKGFLMNTVSLVSTSSASPLSAHTEGIWVYNTVTAGTAPNNVIPGLYYNDGSKWVLMSINSDIPKIGDIKSSMTNADHNGWYLLNGRSASALSESARINAASLGYTTALPNTADRIIKGKNASEAMAATGGTNSYSLSQANLPNLTLTGTTSTDGAHSHTYTNRGVNYWNYNAGSLATTRTVNTETRTTGSAGDHSHTFSVPSGGTNTPLALYPKHMVVQYFIYLGK
;
A
#
# COMPACT_ATOMS: atom_id res chain seq x y z
N MET A 1 -38.88 -44.12 72.62
CA MET A 1 -39.02 -43.24 71.43
C MET A 1 -37.81 -42.33 71.17
N LYS A 2 -37.15 -41.71 72.18
CA LYS A 2 -36.00 -40.80 71.95
C LYS A 2 -34.74 -41.42 71.32
N LYS A 3 -34.46 -42.72 71.55
CA LYS A 3 -33.28 -43.44 70.99
C LYS A 3 -33.32 -43.64 69.46
N ASN A 4 -34.51 -43.65 68.86
CA ASN A 4 -34.65 -43.88 67.42
C ASN A 4 -34.54 -42.56 66.62
N ILE A 5 -34.97 -41.45 67.22
CA ILE A 5 -34.83 -40.10 66.65
C ILE A 5 -33.37 -39.72 66.41
N LEU A 6 -32.47 -40.05 67.35
CA LEU A 6 -31.05 -39.75 67.21
C LEU A 6 -30.40 -40.49 66.02
N LYS A 7 -30.79 -41.75 65.80
CA LYS A 7 -30.32 -42.56 64.65
C LYS A 7 -30.85 -42.01 63.32
N THR A 8 -32.10 -41.57 63.29
CA THR A 8 -32.69 -40.91 62.11
C THR A 8 -32.04 -39.56 61.82
N LEU A 9 -31.73 -38.76 62.84
CA LEU A 9 -31.08 -37.45 62.68
C LEU A 9 -29.63 -37.59 62.20
N ILE A 10 -28.89 -38.58 62.72
CA ILE A 10 -27.54 -38.93 62.25
C ILE A 10 -27.59 -39.42 60.80
N GLY A 11 -28.57 -40.25 60.43
CA GLY A 11 -28.77 -40.68 59.04
C GLY A 11 -29.04 -39.53 58.08
N LEU A 12 -29.79 -38.51 58.50
CA LEU A 12 -30.08 -37.32 57.70
C LEU A 12 -28.86 -36.40 57.49
N LEU A 13 -27.96 -36.33 58.47
CA LEU A 13 -26.70 -35.58 58.42
C LEU A 13 -25.68 -36.17 57.41
N PHE A 14 -25.81 -37.44 57.01
CA PHE A 14 -24.94 -38.05 55.99
C PHE A 14 -25.35 -37.72 54.55
N PHE A 15 -26.54 -37.16 54.31
CA PHE A 15 -27.01 -36.82 52.96
C PHE A 15 -26.70 -35.37 52.52
N SER A 16 -26.23 -34.49 53.41
CA SER A 16 -26.06 -33.06 53.14
C SER A 16 -24.73 -32.67 52.46
N GLY A 17 -23.95 -33.64 51.96
CA GLY A 17 -22.60 -33.41 51.41
C GLY A 17 -22.40 -33.82 49.95
N LEU A 18 -23.47 -34.13 49.20
CA LEU A 18 -23.33 -34.58 47.81
C LEU A 18 -23.24 -33.38 46.86
N SER A 19 -22.10 -33.22 46.19
CA SER A 19 -21.91 -32.26 45.10
C SER A 19 -22.76 -32.68 43.89
N ALA A 20 -23.60 -31.78 43.37
CA ALA A 20 -24.54 -32.04 42.27
C ALA A 20 -23.93 -31.82 40.86
N GLN A 21 -22.61 -31.81 40.74
CA GLN A 21 -21.89 -31.63 39.48
C GLN A 21 -22.01 -32.86 38.58
N VAL A 22 -22.34 -32.64 37.30
CA VAL A 22 -22.54 -33.70 36.32
C VAL A 22 -21.24 -33.96 35.57
N GLY A 23 -20.55 -35.04 35.91
CA GLY A 23 -19.44 -35.56 35.10
C GLY A 23 -19.93 -36.67 34.17
N ILE A 24 -19.75 -36.52 32.86
CA ILE A 24 -19.97 -37.60 31.89
C ILE A 24 -18.61 -38.04 31.37
N GLY A 25 -18.22 -39.28 31.69
CA GLY A 25 -16.90 -39.82 31.34
C GLY A 25 -15.77 -39.42 32.30
N THR A 26 -16.08 -38.73 33.39
CA THR A 26 -15.15 -38.45 34.51
C THR A 26 -15.87 -38.64 35.84
N SER A 27 -15.18 -39.22 36.83
CA SER A 27 -15.67 -39.31 38.23
C SER A 27 -15.23 -38.12 39.08
N ASN A 28 -14.37 -37.25 38.55
CA ASN A 28 -13.86 -36.06 39.21
C ASN A 28 -14.02 -34.85 38.28
N PRO A 29 -15.26 -34.38 38.03
CA PRO A 29 -15.46 -33.18 37.24
C PRO A 29 -14.84 -31.97 37.95
N SER A 30 -14.38 -31.01 37.17
CA SER A 30 -13.80 -29.75 37.62
C SER A 30 -14.76 -29.03 38.58
N ALA A 31 -14.23 -28.54 39.70
CA ALA A 31 -15.01 -27.76 40.66
C ALA A 31 -15.59 -26.46 40.06
N SER A 32 -15.06 -26.02 38.91
CA SER A 32 -15.56 -24.86 38.16
C SER A 32 -16.61 -25.23 37.10
N ALA A 33 -17.03 -26.50 37.00
CA ALA A 33 -17.97 -26.99 35.99
C ALA A 33 -19.22 -27.62 36.61
N VAL A 34 -20.40 -27.13 36.21
CA VAL A 34 -21.68 -27.79 36.52
C VAL A 34 -21.87 -29.04 35.65
N LEU A 35 -21.33 -29.04 34.42
CA LEU A 35 -21.29 -30.16 33.50
C LEU A 35 -19.89 -30.29 32.88
N GLU A 36 -19.27 -31.46 32.99
CA GLU A 36 -18.03 -31.79 32.28
C GLU A 36 -18.21 -33.05 31.41
N LEU A 37 -17.79 -32.96 30.16
CA LEU A 37 -17.79 -34.07 29.20
C LEU A 37 -16.33 -34.48 28.95
N SER A 38 -15.90 -35.63 29.48
CA SER A 38 -14.54 -36.12 29.34
C SER A 38 -14.51 -37.40 28.49
N SER A 39 -13.91 -37.30 27.30
CA SER A 39 -13.66 -38.44 26.42
C SER A 39 -12.50 -38.11 25.48
N THR A 40 -11.68 -39.09 25.15
CA THR A 40 -10.56 -38.95 24.20
C THR A 40 -10.97 -39.22 22.75
N ASN A 41 -12.16 -39.78 22.52
CA ASN A 41 -12.62 -40.22 21.20
C ASN A 41 -14.10 -39.93 20.92
N LYS A 42 -14.76 -39.13 21.75
CA LYS A 42 -16.14 -38.65 21.56
C LYS A 42 -16.19 -37.14 21.74
N GLY A 43 -17.15 -36.50 21.08
CA GLY A 43 -17.42 -35.07 21.21
C GLY A 43 -18.81 -34.78 21.76
N PHE A 44 -19.11 -33.51 21.93
CA PHE A 44 -20.46 -33.03 22.23
C PHE A 44 -21.19 -32.70 20.93
N LEU A 45 -22.26 -33.44 20.64
CA LEU A 45 -23.15 -33.11 19.52
C LEU A 45 -24.20 -32.11 20.03
N MET A 46 -24.03 -30.83 19.67
CA MET A 46 -24.98 -29.77 20.01
C MET A 46 -26.31 -29.94 19.26
N ASN A 47 -27.35 -29.29 19.78
CA ASN A 47 -28.62 -29.17 19.06
C ASN A 47 -28.38 -28.51 17.70
N THR A 48 -28.81 -29.19 16.64
CA THR A 48 -28.77 -28.66 15.28
C THR A 48 -30.05 -27.89 14.98
N VAL A 49 -29.91 -26.76 14.31
CA VAL A 49 -31.03 -25.89 13.93
C VAL A 49 -30.87 -25.38 12.50
N SER A 50 -31.97 -24.98 11.88
CA SER A 50 -31.97 -24.27 10.60
C SER A 50 -32.25 -22.79 10.86
N LEU A 51 -31.21 -21.98 11.01
CA LEU A 51 -31.35 -20.54 11.19
C LEU A 51 -31.81 -19.87 9.89
N VAL A 52 -32.63 -18.82 10.00
CA VAL A 52 -33.15 -18.06 8.85
C VAL A 52 -32.28 -16.84 8.53
N SER A 53 -31.87 -16.11 9.57
CA SER A 53 -30.94 -14.98 9.52
C SER A 53 -30.36 -14.75 10.92
N THR A 54 -29.28 -13.98 11.03
CA THR A 54 -28.71 -13.64 12.34
C THR A 54 -29.66 -12.83 13.21
N SER A 55 -30.51 -11.99 12.61
CA SER A 55 -31.49 -11.14 13.30
C SER A 55 -32.81 -11.82 13.64
N SER A 56 -33.01 -13.07 13.24
CA SER A 56 -34.25 -13.82 13.50
C SER A 56 -34.07 -14.74 14.70
N ALA A 57 -34.98 -14.68 15.67
CA ALA A 57 -34.96 -15.59 16.82
C ALA A 57 -35.21 -17.04 16.43
N SER A 58 -35.86 -17.28 15.28
CA SER A 58 -36.22 -18.61 14.79
C SER A 58 -34.99 -19.52 14.72
N PRO A 59 -35.08 -20.78 15.22
CA PRO A 59 -36.31 -21.49 15.59
C PRO A 59 -36.84 -21.23 17.01
N LEU A 60 -36.19 -20.37 17.79
CA LEU A 60 -36.69 -19.96 19.10
C LEU A 60 -37.84 -18.97 18.95
N SER A 61 -38.73 -18.89 19.95
CA SER A 61 -39.79 -17.89 20.00
C SER A 61 -39.27 -16.47 20.26
N ALA A 62 -38.11 -16.34 20.93
CA ALA A 62 -37.40 -15.09 21.18
C ALA A 62 -35.89 -15.35 21.32
N HIS A 63 -35.08 -14.30 21.11
CA HIS A 63 -33.64 -14.38 21.40
C HIS A 63 -33.43 -14.63 22.90
N THR A 64 -32.56 -15.58 23.23
CA THR A 64 -32.24 -15.96 24.61
C THR A 64 -30.72 -16.02 24.73
N GLU A 65 -30.15 -15.09 25.49
CA GLU A 65 -28.71 -14.99 25.67
C GLU A 65 -28.10 -16.29 26.20
N GLY A 66 -26.94 -16.68 25.66
CA GLY A 66 -26.18 -17.83 26.14
C GLY A 66 -26.64 -19.18 25.60
N ILE A 67 -27.59 -19.22 24.65
CA ILE A 67 -27.93 -20.44 23.90
C ILE A 67 -26.91 -20.71 22.80
N TRP A 68 -26.45 -21.96 22.70
CA TRP A 68 -25.50 -22.44 21.70
C TRP A 68 -26.14 -23.50 20.82
N VAL A 69 -25.97 -23.37 19.51
CA VAL A 69 -26.57 -24.26 18.50
C VAL A 69 -25.65 -24.43 17.30
N TYR A 70 -25.75 -25.57 16.63
CA TYR A 70 -25.09 -25.76 15.35
C TYR A 70 -26.07 -25.49 14.20
N ASN A 71 -25.84 -24.44 13.42
CA ASN A 71 -26.63 -24.15 12.24
C ASN A 71 -26.22 -25.08 11.08
N THR A 72 -27.19 -25.63 10.35
CA THR A 72 -26.95 -26.59 9.26
C THR A 72 -27.20 -26.00 7.86
N VAL A 73 -27.73 -24.78 7.77
CA VAL A 73 -28.17 -24.20 6.48
C VAL A 73 -27.44 -22.90 6.15
N THR A 74 -27.36 -22.60 4.86
CA THR A 74 -27.06 -21.24 4.38
C THR A 74 -28.39 -20.54 4.09
N ALA A 75 -28.66 -19.39 4.71
CA ALA A 75 -29.91 -18.66 4.57
C ALA A 75 -29.73 -17.16 4.80
N GLY A 76 -30.76 -16.38 4.44
CA GLY A 76 -30.78 -14.92 4.61
C GLY A 76 -29.97 -14.17 3.55
N THR A 77 -29.92 -12.84 3.70
CA THR A 77 -29.18 -11.93 2.81
C THR A 77 -28.18 -11.10 3.62
N ALA A 78 -27.07 -10.73 2.99
CA ALA A 78 -26.08 -9.87 3.62
C ALA A 78 -26.72 -8.56 4.10
N PRO A 79 -26.39 -8.07 5.31
CA PRO A 79 -25.33 -8.55 6.22
C PRO A 79 -25.77 -9.60 7.26
N ASN A 80 -27.03 -10.04 7.24
CA ASN A 80 -27.61 -10.93 8.26
C ASN A 80 -27.70 -12.39 7.82
N ASN A 81 -26.99 -12.76 6.75
CA ASN A 81 -26.96 -14.13 6.26
C ASN A 81 -26.28 -15.06 7.28
N VAL A 82 -26.75 -16.30 7.31
CA VAL A 82 -26.17 -17.38 8.10
C VAL A 82 -25.57 -18.42 7.17
N ILE A 83 -24.55 -19.10 7.65
CA ILE A 83 -23.90 -20.26 7.03
C ILE A 83 -23.81 -21.40 8.04
N PRO A 84 -23.58 -22.66 7.61
CA PRO A 84 -23.35 -23.76 8.52
C PRO A 84 -22.20 -23.48 9.48
N GLY A 85 -22.41 -23.71 10.78
CA GLY A 85 -21.42 -23.40 11.81
C GLY A 85 -22.01 -23.32 13.22
N LEU A 86 -21.14 -23.09 14.21
CA LEU A 86 -21.54 -22.94 15.60
C LEU A 86 -21.94 -21.48 15.87
N TYR A 87 -23.16 -21.28 16.38
CA TYR A 87 -23.69 -19.97 16.76
C TYR A 87 -23.98 -19.95 18.26
N TYR A 88 -23.78 -18.79 18.87
CA TYR A 88 -24.42 -18.47 20.14
C TYR A 88 -25.39 -17.30 19.96
N ASN A 89 -26.37 -17.22 20.83
CA ASN A 89 -27.31 -16.11 20.89
C ASN A 89 -26.82 -15.08 21.91
N ASP A 90 -26.68 -13.82 21.52
CA ASP A 90 -26.23 -12.72 22.41
C ASP A 90 -27.39 -12.02 23.14
N GLY A 91 -28.60 -12.58 23.06
CA GLY A 91 -29.83 -11.99 23.58
C GLY A 91 -30.57 -11.10 22.58
N SER A 92 -29.96 -10.75 21.44
CA SER A 92 -30.58 -9.94 20.38
C SER A 92 -30.43 -10.52 18.97
N LYS A 93 -29.40 -11.35 18.74
CA LYS A 93 -29.09 -11.96 17.45
C LYS A 93 -28.30 -13.26 17.62
N TRP A 94 -28.21 -14.03 16.55
CA TRP A 94 -27.26 -15.13 16.42
C TRP A 94 -25.90 -14.61 15.98
N VAL A 95 -24.87 -14.98 16.71
CA VAL A 95 -23.48 -14.65 16.42
C VAL A 95 -22.76 -15.91 15.99
N LEU A 96 -22.29 -15.94 14.75
CA LEU A 96 -21.42 -17.01 14.26
C LEU A 96 -20.13 -16.96 15.06
N MET A 97 -19.76 -18.08 15.68
CA MET A 97 -18.43 -18.23 16.22
C MET A 97 -17.47 -18.43 15.04
N SER A 98 -16.72 -17.38 14.73
CA SER A 98 -15.82 -17.32 13.57
C SER A 98 -14.94 -18.56 13.52
N ILE A 99 -15.05 -19.30 12.42
CA ILE A 99 -14.08 -20.32 12.03
C ILE A 99 -13.04 -19.63 11.14
N ASN A 100 -11.86 -19.35 11.72
CA ASN A 100 -10.58 -19.15 11.04
C ASN A 100 -10.48 -18.10 9.91
N SER A 101 -11.46 -17.22 9.73
CA SER A 101 -11.47 -16.26 8.61
C SER A 101 -10.62 -15.02 8.90
N ASP A 102 -10.52 -14.64 10.18
CA ASP A 102 -9.83 -13.43 10.64
C ASP A 102 -8.47 -13.72 11.28
N ILE A 103 -7.98 -14.96 11.17
CA ILE A 103 -6.65 -15.31 11.67
C ILE A 103 -5.62 -14.87 10.63
N PRO A 104 -4.62 -14.05 11.02
CA PRO A 104 -3.55 -13.68 10.13
C PRO A 104 -2.87 -14.91 9.52
N LYS A 105 -2.65 -14.88 8.21
CA LYS A 105 -1.97 -15.92 7.44
C LYS A 105 -0.53 -15.52 7.22
N ILE A 106 0.34 -16.52 7.08
CA ILE A 106 1.75 -16.28 6.79
C ILE A 106 1.86 -15.46 5.50
N GLY A 107 2.51 -14.30 5.59
CA GLY A 107 2.66 -13.37 4.48
C GLY A 107 1.66 -12.21 4.45
N ASP A 108 0.64 -12.21 5.32
CA ASP A 108 -0.24 -11.06 5.47
C ASP A 108 0.55 -9.82 5.88
N ILE A 109 0.20 -8.67 5.32
CA ILE A 109 0.80 -7.37 5.67
C ILE A 109 -0.25 -6.48 6.29
N LYS A 110 0.11 -5.76 7.36
CA LYS A 110 -0.73 -4.74 7.98
C LYS A 110 0.06 -3.46 8.25
N SER A 111 -0.65 -2.34 8.33
CA SER A 111 -0.14 -1.10 8.91
C SER A 111 -0.38 -1.06 10.42
N SER A 112 0.49 -0.36 11.15
CA SER A 112 0.36 -0.12 12.59
C SER A 112 1.14 1.10 13.05
N MET A 113 0.76 1.67 14.19
CA MET A 113 1.50 2.75 14.87
C MET A 113 2.54 2.20 15.86
N THR A 114 2.58 0.88 16.08
CA THR A 114 3.55 0.26 16.99
C THR A 114 4.94 0.16 16.34
N ASN A 115 5.98 0.20 17.15
CA ASN A 115 7.38 0.22 16.70
C ASN A 115 8.15 -1.09 17.00
N ALA A 116 7.45 -2.13 17.48
CA ALA A 116 8.03 -3.41 17.85
C ALA A 116 7.16 -4.59 17.40
N ASP A 117 7.81 -5.75 17.24
CA ASP A 117 7.15 -7.01 16.93
C ASP A 117 6.13 -7.39 18.00
N HIS A 118 5.06 -8.07 17.58
CA HIS A 118 4.01 -8.48 18.50
C HIS A 118 3.15 -9.59 17.91
N ASN A 119 2.80 -10.61 18.72
CA ASN A 119 1.80 -11.62 18.35
C ASN A 119 2.04 -12.29 16.98
N GLY A 120 3.30 -12.55 16.61
CA GLY A 120 3.69 -13.15 15.32
C GLY A 120 3.76 -12.16 14.15
N TRP A 121 3.57 -10.87 14.41
CA TRP A 121 3.80 -9.79 13.47
C TRP A 121 5.21 -9.25 13.61
N TYR A 122 5.92 -9.17 12.49
CA TYR A 122 7.32 -8.79 12.40
C TYR A 122 7.46 -7.51 11.59
N LEU A 123 8.15 -6.51 12.13
CA LEU A 123 8.35 -5.22 11.48
C LEU A 123 9.15 -5.36 10.17
N LEU A 124 8.70 -4.70 9.11
CA LEU A 124 9.35 -4.65 7.79
C LEU A 124 10.38 -3.51 7.72
N ASN A 125 11.46 -3.65 8.49
CA ASN A 125 12.53 -2.64 8.61
C ASN A 125 13.86 -3.06 7.95
N GLY A 126 13.89 -4.14 7.17
CA GLY A 126 15.13 -4.60 6.53
C GLY A 126 16.06 -5.43 7.40
N ARG A 127 15.67 -5.80 8.63
CA ARG A 127 16.53 -6.60 9.50
C ARG A 127 16.84 -7.98 8.91
N SER A 128 17.97 -8.53 9.34
CA SER A 128 18.38 -9.89 8.92
C SER A 128 17.41 -10.95 9.41
N ALA A 129 17.18 -11.97 8.58
CA ALA A 129 16.35 -13.12 8.90
C ALA A 129 16.93 -13.97 10.05
N SER A 130 18.24 -13.89 10.30
CA SER A 130 18.89 -14.56 11.44
C SER A 130 18.49 -13.97 12.80
N ALA A 131 17.98 -12.74 12.83
CA ALA A 131 17.48 -12.11 14.05
C ALA A 131 16.04 -12.51 14.39
N LEU A 132 15.39 -13.35 13.57
CA LEU A 132 14.04 -13.86 13.79
C LEU A 132 14.09 -15.17 14.60
N SER A 133 12.98 -15.50 15.26
CA SER A 133 12.79 -16.84 15.85
C SER A 133 12.87 -17.93 14.77
N GLU A 134 13.13 -19.18 15.16
CA GLU A 134 13.21 -20.31 14.23
C GLU A 134 11.97 -20.44 13.34
N SER A 135 10.79 -20.41 13.97
CA SER A 135 9.50 -20.53 13.29
C SER A 135 9.28 -19.38 12.30
N ALA A 136 9.54 -18.14 12.72
CA ALA A 136 9.39 -16.98 11.86
C ALA A 136 10.41 -16.96 10.72
N ARG A 137 11.63 -17.46 10.94
CA ARG A 137 12.65 -17.57 9.89
C ARG A 137 12.29 -18.60 8.83
N ILE A 138 11.73 -19.75 9.22
CA ILE A 138 11.22 -20.76 8.28
C ILE A 138 10.09 -20.16 7.44
N ASN A 139 9.15 -19.45 8.07
CA ASN A 139 8.04 -18.80 7.39
C ASN A 139 8.50 -17.62 6.50
N ALA A 140 9.50 -16.85 6.92
CA ALA A 140 10.10 -15.82 6.08
C ALA A 140 10.77 -16.45 4.85
N ALA A 141 11.50 -17.55 5.03
CA ALA A 141 12.15 -18.28 3.95
C ALA A 141 11.15 -18.88 2.95
N SER A 142 9.99 -19.37 3.42
CA SER A 142 8.93 -19.88 2.53
C SER A 142 8.29 -18.77 1.67
N LEU A 143 8.37 -17.52 2.13
CA LEU A 143 7.99 -16.32 1.38
C LEU A 143 9.12 -15.74 0.51
N GLY A 144 10.30 -16.38 0.51
CA GLY A 144 11.48 -15.95 -0.26
C GLY A 144 12.43 -15.00 0.47
N TYR A 145 12.21 -14.71 1.76
CA TYR A 145 13.02 -13.80 2.57
C TYR A 145 14.07 -14.57 3.39
N THR A 146 15.05 -15.16 2.70
CA THR A 146 16.08 -16.03 3.33
C THR A 146 17.19 -15.26 4.04
N THR A 147 17.48 -14.02 3.63
CA THR A 147 18.59 -13.21 4.15
C THR A 147 18.13 -12.09 5.09
N ALA A 148 17.07 -11.38 4.70
CA ALA A 148 16.50 -10.26 5.42
C ALA A 148 15.03 -10.08 5.08
N LEU A 149 14.27 -9.48 5.99
CA LEU A 149 12.91 -9.03 5.69
C LEU A 149 12.94 -7.81 4.76
N PRO A 150 11.87 -7.57 3.98
CA PRO A 150 11.73 -6.31 3.24
C PRO A 150 11.81 -5.08 4.15
N ASN A 151 12.27 -3.96 3.58
CA ASN A 151 12.30 -2.66 4.25
C ASN A 151 11.30 -1.71 3.60
N THR A 152 10.31 -1.26 4.36
CA THR A 152 9.27 -0.32 3.90
C THR A 152 9.55 1.13 4.30
N ALA A 153 10.70 1.43 4.88
CA ALA A 153 11.07 2.79 5.25
C ALA A 153 11.02 3.71 4.03
N ASP A 154 10.26 4.81 4.15
CA ASP A 154 10.08 5.82 3.12
C ASP A 154 9.58 5.27 1.77
N ARG A 155 8.67 4.29 1.83
CA ARG A 155 8.13 3.59 0.66
C ARG A 155 6.62 3.43 0.71
N ILE A 156 6.01 3.47 -0.47
CA ILE A 156 4.62 3.10 -0.68
C ILE A 156 4.57 1.65 -1.15
N ILE A 157 3.73 0.83 -0.51
CA ILE A 157 3.51 -0.56 -0.93
C ILE A 157 2.51 -0.59 -2.09
N LYS A 158 2.85 -1.32 -3.14
CA LYS A 158 2.01 -1.50 -4.32
C LYS A 158 1.90 -2.97 -4.71
N GLY A 159 0.86 -3.30 -5.47
CA GLY A 159 0.77 -4.59 -6.14
C GLY A 159 1.91 -4.76 -7.15
N LYS A 160 2.43 -5.99 -7.25
CA LYS A 160 3.40 -6.34 -8.31
C LYS A 160 2.70 -6.38 -9.66
N ASN A 161 3.40 -5.99 -10.71
CA ASN A 161 3.04 -6.39 -12.07
C ASN A 161 3.61 -7.79 -12.40
N ALA A 162 3.46 -8.26 -13.64
CA ALA A 162 3.93 -9.58 -14.06
C ALA A 162 5.46 -9.75 -13.98
N SER A 163 6.23 -8.69 -14.26
CA SER A 163 7.69 -8.71 -14.41
C SER A 163 8.45 -8.42 -13.12
N GLU A 164 7.81 -7.81 -12.12
CA GLU A 164 8.45 -7.47 -10.84
C GLU A 164 8.54 -8.67 -9.90
N ALA A 165 9.69 -8.81 -9.23
CA ALA A 165 9.83 -9.74 -8.13
C ALA A 165 9.03 -9.26 -6.89
N MET A 166 8.63 -10.21 -6.04
CA MET A 166 8.02 -9.88 -4.75
C MET A 166 8.99 -9.07 -3.89
N ALA A 167 8.47 -8.05 -3.18
CA ALA A 167 9.25 -7.12 -2.37
C ALA A 167 10.40 -6.38 -3.11
N ALA A 168 10.40 -6.38 -4.45
CA ALA A 168 11.32 -5.56 -5.21
C ALA A 168 11.17 -4.08 -4.81
N THR A 169 12.29 -3.41 -4.60
CA THR A 169 12.31 -2.00 -4.25
C THR A 169 12.69 -1.16 -5.47
N GLY A 170 12.12 0.04 -5.57
CA GLY A 170 12.37 0.95 -6.69
C GLY A 170 11.68 2.29 -6.45
N GLY A 171 11.71 3.15 -7.47
CA GLY A 171 11.18 4.51 -7.40
C GLY A 171 12.17 5.53 -6.84
N THR A 172 11.80 6.80 -6.94
CA THR A 172 12.54 7.94 -6.40
C THR A 172 11.55 8.91 -5.76
N ASN A 173 12.02 9.70 -4.79
CA ASN A 173 11.17 10.61 -4.02
C ASN A 173 10.99 11.98 -4.68
N SER A 174 11.73 12.22 -5.77
CA SER A 174 11.72 13.47 -6.51
C SER A 174 12.01 13.22 -7.99
N TYR A 175 11.47 14.06 -8.85
CA TYR A 175 11.76 14.06 -10.27
C TYR A 175 12.26 15.43 -10.74
N SER A 176 13.30 15.44 -11.57
CA SER A 176 13.76 16.67 -12.23
C SER A 176 13.24 16.70 -13.65
N LEU A 177 12.54 17.77 -14.02
CA LEU A 177 12.11 17.99 -15.40
C LEU A 177 13.33 18.31 -16.26
N SER A 178 13.58 17.50 -17.29
CA SER A 178 14.54 17.82 -18.34
C SER A 178 13.84 18.51 -19.50
N GLN A 179 14.61 19.18 -20.37
CA GLN A 179 14.07 19.78 -21.60
C GLN A 179 13.33 18.74 -22.48
N ALA A 180 13.80 17.49 -22.49
CA ALA A 180 13.15 16.39 -23.20
C ALA A 180 11.77 16.01 -22.64
N ASN A 181 11.43 16.43 -21.42
CA ASN A 181 10.12 16.21 -20.82
C ASN A 181 9.15 17.38 -21.06
N LEU A 182 9.63 18.50 -21.60
CA LEU A 182 8.78 19.67 -21.84
C LEU A 182 7.99 19.49 -23.14
N PRO A 183 6.73 19.98 -23.19
CA PRO A 183 6.00 20.09 -24.43
C PRO A 183 6.75 20.96 -25.44
N ASN A 184 6.48 20.73 -26.74
CA ASN A 184 7.08 21.55 -27.78
C ASN A 184 6.54 22.99 -27.68
N LEU A 185 7.42 23.97 -27.48
CA LEU A 185 7.07 25.38 -27.33
C LEU A 185 7.67 26.18 -28.48
N THR A 186 6.80 26.77 -29.32
CA THR A 186 7.23 27.70 -30.36
C THR A 186 7.37 29.10 -29.75
N LEU A 187 8.60 29.53 -29.54
CA LEU A 187 8.90 30.91 -29.15
C LEU A 187 8.98 31.77 -30.42
N THR A 188 8.04 32.68 -30.62
CA THR A 188 8.07 33.65 -31.72
C THR A 188 8.61 35.00 -31.25
N GLY A 189 9.39 35.65 -32.10
CA GLY A 189 9.87 37.01 -31.90
C GLY A 189 10.03 37.71 -33.24
N THR A 190 9.76 39.01 -33.27
CA THR A 190 10.04 39.87 -34.42
C THR A 190 11.11 40.87 -34.01
N THR A 191 12.14 41.06 -34.83
CA THR A 191 13.08 42.18 -34.66
C THR A 191 12.47 43.42 -35.34
N SER A 192 12.58 44.58 -34.72
CA SER A 192 12.02 45.84 -35.25
C SER A 192 12.91 46.53 -36.29
N THR A 193 14.03 45.91 -36.66
CA THR A 193 15.05 46.46 -37.55
C THR A 193 15.60 45.35 -38.42
N ASP A 194 15.68 45.60 -39.72
CA ASP A 194 16.48 44.81 -40.66
C ASP A 194 17.94 44.85 -40.17
N GLY A 195 18.57 43.69 -40.00
CA GLY A 195 19.96 43.61 -39.55
C GLY A 195 20.86 44.44 -40.46
N ALA A 196 21.70 45.32 -39.89
CA ALA A 196 22.60 46.14 -40.70
C ALA A 196 23.75 45.29 -41.25
N HIS A 197 23.94 45.29 -42.55
CA HIS A 197 24.95 44.49 -43.24
C HIS A 197 25.46 45.27 -44.47
N SER A 198 26.65 45.06 -45.05
CA SER A 198 27.11 45.87 -46.21
C SER A 198 27.99 45.09 -47.19
N HIS A 199 27.79 45.28 -48.49
CA HIS A 199 28.64 44.72 -49.53
C HIS A 199 29.66 45.74 -50.03
N THR A 200 30.87 45.27 -50.30
CA THR A 200 31.89 46.02 -51.05
C THR A 200 31.92 45.50 -52.48
N TYR A 201 31.71 46.39 -53.44
CA TYR A 201 32.01 46.10 -54.84
C TYR A 201 32.92 47.18 -55.40
N THR A 202 33.83 46.77 -56.26
CA THR A 202 34.77 47.69 -56.91
C THR A 202 34.14 48.18 -58.20
N ASN A 203 33.57 49.38 -58.20
CA ASN A 203 33.14 49.99 -59.46
C ASN A 203 34.34 50.62 -60.16
N ARG A 204 34.62 50.22 -61.41
CA ARG A 204 35.54 50.94 -62.28
C ARG A 204 34.78 52.12 -62.87
N GLY A 205 34.68 53.20 -62.10
CA GLY A 205 34.08 54.45 -62.58
C GLY A 205 34.82 54.92 -63.83
N VAL A 206 34.22 54.74 -65.01
CA VAL A 206 34.68 55.35 -66.25
C VAL A 206 34.24 56.81 -66.28
N ASN A 207 34.82 57.63 -65.40
CA ASN A 207 34.78 59.08 -65.58
C ASN A 207 35.81 59.44 -66.64
N TYR A 208 35.35 59.56 -67.88
CA TYR A 208 36.15 60.12 -68.97
C TYR A 208 36.29 61.62 -68.74
N TRP A 209 37.34 62.02 -68.03
CA TRP A 209 37.78 63.41 -68.03
C TRP A 209 38.70 63.60 -69.24
N ASN A 210 38.14 64.13 -70.33
CA ASN A 210 38.91 64.51 -71.51
C ASN A 210 39.60 65.85 -71.24
N TYR A 211 40.88 65.81 -70.89
CA TYR A 211 41.73 67.00 -71.01
C TYR A 211 42.34 67.02 -72.42
N ASN A 212 41.76 67.81 -73.31
CA ASN A 212 42.29 68.01 -74.66
C ASN A 212 43.41 69.06 -74.64
N ALA A 213 44.65 68.59 -74.55
CA ALA A 213 45.81 69.32 -75.05
C ALA A 213 46.92 68.34 -75.46
N GLY A 214 47.02 68.04 -76.76
CA GLY A 214 48.23 67.48 -77.39
C GLY A 214 48.27 65.95 -77.59
N SER A 215 47.98 65.53 -78.83
CA SER A 215 48.40 64.34 -79.61
C SER A 215 48.65 62.93 -79.00
N LEU A 216 48.46 62.66 -77.72
CA LEU A 216 48.47 61.28 -77.19
C LEU A 216 47.36 61.13 -76.14
N ALA A 217 46.32 60.38 -76.47
CA ALA A 217 45.21 60.06 -75.57
C ALA A 217 45.68 59.04 -74.52
N THR A 218 46.37 59.48 -73.47
CA THR A 218 46.65 58.64 -72.30
C THR A 218 45.44 58.63 -71.36
N THR A 219 44.77 57.49 -71.27
CA THR A 219 43.75 57.21 -70.25
C THR A 219 44.42 57.02 -68.89
N ARG A 220 44.40 58.03 -68.02
CA ARG A 220 44.78 57.86 -66.61
C ARG A 220 43.58 57.30 -65.85
N THR A 221 43.66 56.04 -65.42
CA THR A 221 42.67 55.47 -64.50
C THR A 221 42.83 56.18 -63.15
N VAL A 222 41.81 56.92 -62.72
CA VAL A 222 41.82 57.53 -61.37
C VAL A 222 41.66 56.40 -60.36
N ASN A 223 42.39 56.50 -59.24
CA ASN A 223 42.43 55.48 -58.20
C ASN A 223 41.01 55.02 -57.81
N THR A 224 40.89 53.71 -57.66
CA THR A 224 39.72 52.98 -57.17
C THR A 224 39.03 53.72 -56.01
N GLU A 225 37.84 54.31 -56.25
CA GLU A 225 37.00 54.80 -55.16
C GLU A 225 36.22 53.63 -54.57
N THR A 226 36.45 53.33 -53.29
CA THR A 226 35.60 52.40 -52.53
C THR A 226 34.28 53.10 -52.22
N ARG A 227 33.18 52.62 -52.80
CA ARG A 227 31.82 53.03 -52.43
C ARG A 227 31.13 51.86 -51.75
N THR A 228 30.71 52.05 -50.50
CA THR A 228 29.84 51.12 -49.78
C THR A 228 28.40 51.36 -50.23
N THR A 229 27.68 50.29 -50.61
CA THR A 229 26.22 50.40 -50.74
C THR A 229 25.61 50.58 -49.35
N GLY A 230 24.45 51.24 -49.27
CA GLY A 230 23.59 51.15 -48.09
C GLY A 230 23.27 49.68 -47.77
N SER A 231 22.88 49.43 -46.52
CA SER A 231 23.00 48.12 -45.89
C SER A 231 22.46 46.90 -46.69
N ALA A 232 23.30 45.92 -47.12
CA ALA A 232 23.00 44.47 -47.08
C ALA A 232 24.20 43.44 -47.16
N GLY A 233 24.05 42.15 -46.74
CA GLY A 233 25.04 41.05 -46.51
C GLY A 233 24.78 40.05 -45.31
N ASP A 234 24.11 38.89 -45.52
CA ASP A 234 23.52 38.05 -44.44
C ASP A 234 24.41 37.78 -43.20
N HIS A 235 23.88 38.02 -42.00
CA HIS A 235 24.51 37.64 -40.73
C HIS A 235 23.51 37.04 -39.74
N SER A 236 24.00 36.24 -38.81
CA SER A 236 23.20 35.61 -37.77
C SER A 236 23.28 36.38 -36.46
N HIS A 237 22.13 36.55 -35.81
CA HIS A 237 22.06 36.99 -34.42
C HIS A 237 21.85 35.77 -33.53
N THR A 238 22.76 35.56 -32.60
CA THR A 238 22.54 34.65 -31.48
C THR A 238 21.99 35.44 -30.31
N PHE A 239 20.73 35.20 -29.97
CA PHE A 239 20.10 35.71 -28.78
C PHE A 239 19.72 34.54 -27.87
N SER A 240 20.02 34.66 -26.59
CA SER A 240 19.69 33.66 -25.58
C SER A 240 18.85 34.31 -24.50
N VAL A 241 17.65 33.75 -24.28
CA VAL A 241 16.79 34.13 -23.15
C VAL A 241 16.77 32.96 -22.18
N PRO A 242 17.15 33.16 -20.92
CA PRO A 242 16.91 32.15 -19.90
C PRO A 242 15.41 31.86 -19.80
N SER A 243 15.03 30.58 -19.77
CA SER A 243 13.62 30.20 -19.56
C SER A 243 13.08 30.59 -18.17
N GLY A 244 13.95 31.03 -17.25
CA GLY A 244 13.60 31.42 -15.88
C GLY A 244 13.41 30.25 -14.92
N GLY A 245 13.61 29.00 -15.36
CA GLY A 245 13.51 27.81 -14.52
C GLY A 245 14.69 27.68 -13.54
N THR A 246 14.42 27.06 -12.38
CA THR A 246 15.43 26.87 -11.31
C THR A 246 16.03 25.46 -11.28
N ASN A 247 15.58 24.55 -12.15
CA ASN A 247 15.90 23.12 -12.12
C ASN A 247 15.65 22.45 -10.75
N THR A 248 14.81 23.06 -9.90
CA THR A 248 14.49 22.49 -8.59
C THR A 248 13.66 21.21 -8.80
N PRO A 249 14.07 20.06 -8.23
CA PRO A 249 13.31 18.83 -8.34
C PRO A 249 11.90 18.98 -7.75
N LEU A 250 10.93 18.35 -8.41
CA LEU A 250 9.57 18.26 -7.92
C LEU A 250 9.45 17.06 -6.98
N ALA A 251 8.90 17.27 -5.78
CA ALA A 251 8.63 16.20 -4.84
C ALA A 251 7.46 15.32 -5.33
N LEU A 252 7.61 14.00 -5.21
CA LEU A 252 6.63 13.02 -5.70
C LEU A 252 5.65 12.50 -4.63
N TYR A 253 5.71 13.02 -3.40
CA TYR A 253 4.83 12.56 -2.32
C TYR A 253 3.43 13.17 -2.40
N PRO A 254 2.36 12.36 -2.55
CA PRO A 254 1.02 12.83 -2.24
C PRO A 254 0.91 13.13 -0.74
N LYS A 255 -0.11 13.89 -0.32
CA LYS A 255 -0.42 14.09 1.11
C LYS A 255 -0.59 12.71 1.77
N HIS A 256 0.15 12.44 2.85
CA HIS A 256 0.20 11.12 3.47
C HIS A 256 0.33 11.19 5.00
N MET A 257 0.06 10.04 5.64
CA MET A 257 0.35 9.77 7.05
C MET A 257 1.33 8.61 7.13
N VAL A 258 2.36 8.73 7.97
CA VAL A 258 3.40 7.71 8.11
C VAL A 258 3.02 6.72 9.21
N VAL A 259 3.06 5.44 8.86
CA VAL A 259 2.82 4.30 9.74
C VAL A 259 3.87 3.24 9.49
N GLN A 260 4.01 2.30 10.44
CA GLN A 260 4.87 1.15 10.29
C GLN A 260 4.13 0.01 9.56
N TYR A 261 4.85 -0.81 8.81
CA TYR A 261 4.31 -2.01 8.18
C TYR A 261 4.89 -3.28 8.80
N PHE A 262 4.03 -4.27 8.98
CA PHE A 262 4.36 -5.56 9.57
C PHE A 262 3.95 -6.68 8.64
N ILE A 263 4.70 -7.78 8.68
CA ILE A 263 4.36 -9.05 8.04
C ILE A 263 4.06 -10.12 9.09
N TYR A 264 3.03 -10.92 8.89
CA TYR A 264 2.74 -12.04 9.78
C TYR A 264 3.59 -13.26 9.40
N LEU A 265 4.38 -13.75 10.35
CA LEU A 265 5.25 -14.94 10.19
C LEU A 265 4.94 -16.03 11.22
N GLY A 266 3.79 -15.94 11.88
CA GLY A 266 3.38 -16.90 12.91
C GLY A 266 3.89 -16.54 14.30
N LYS A 267 3.17 -17.05 15.31
CA LYS A 267 3.59 -16.95 16.72
C LYS A 267 4.68 -17.97 17.04
#